data_AF-A0A932R3T0-F1
#
_entry.id   AF-A0A932R3T0-F1
#
_cell.length_a   1.000
_cell.length_b   1.000
_cell.length_c   1.000
_cell.angle_alpha   90.00
_cell.angle_beta   90.00
_cell.angle_gamma   90.00
#
_symmetry.space_group_name_H-M   'P 1'
#
loop_
_entity.id
_entity.type
_entity.pdbx_description
1 polymer ?
#
loop_
_entity_poly.entity_id
_entity_poly.type
_entity_poly.pdbx_seq_one_letter_code
_entity_poly.pdbx_strand_id
1 'polypeptide(L)'
;MNRSNPTEAQNPSILKSLIKPALKIVRSDRRRLVFTGLWGSAKSAVIAGMAEETNLPFFVLTATDAQAEAFYQDLICWLTLLGRPADHAIFFPSTETLPYELTSPHPDLI
;
A
#
# COMPACT_ATOMS: atom_id res chain seq x y z
N MET A 1 33.95 9.68 -17.31
CA MET A 1 33.49 8.63 -16.38
C MET A 1 32.55 9.29 -15.39
N ASN A 2 31.27 9.38 -15.76
CA ASN A 2 30.27 10.19 -15.05
C ASN A 2 29.77 9.39 -13.83
N ARG A 3 30.06 9.86 -12.63
CA ARG A 3 29.52 9.29 -11.39
C ARG A 3 28.06 9.72 -11.30
N SER A 4 27.15 8.81 -11.60
CA SER A 4 25.71 8.96 -11.37
C SER A 4 25.47 9.20 -9.87
N ASN A 5 24.98 10.40 -9.55
CA ASN A 5 24.61 10.80 -8.19
C ASN A 5 23.51 9.85 -7.65
N PRO A 6 23.63 9.34 -6.42
CA PRO A 6 22.62 8.48 -5.80
C PRO A 6 21.32 9.23 -5.40
N THR A 7 21.20 10.52 -5.72
CA THR A 7 20.13 11.41 -5.26
C THR A 7 18.88 11.40 -6.17
N GLU A 8 18.90 10.74 -7.33
CA GLU A 8 17.73 10.61 -8.21
C GLU A 8 16.64 9.66 -7.68
N ALA A 9 16.94 8.89 -6.62
CA ALA A 9 16.02 7.92 -6.02
C ALA A 9 14.84 8.55 -5.24
N GLN A 10 14.85 9.87 -5.02
CA GLN A 10 13.82 10.59 -4.25
C GLN A 10 12.88 11.43 -5.11
N ASN A 11 12.61 11.01 -6.35
CA ASN A 11 11.76 11.78 -7.25
C ASN A 11 10.33 11.20 -7.30
N PRO A 12 9.33 11.80 -6.61
CA PRO A 12 7.93 11.36 -6.67
C PRO A 12 7.37 11.38 -8.11
N SER A 13 8.03 12.07 -9.04
CA SER A 13 7.66 12.08 -10.46
C SER A 13 7.79 10.71 -11.15
N ILE A 14 8.71 9.85 -10.73
CA ILE A 14 8.87 8.49 -11.29
C ILE A 14 7.66 7.64 -10.91
N LEU A 15 7.29 7.68 -9.61
CA LEU A 15 6.13 6.97 -9.10
C LEU A 15 4.86 7.40 -9.84
N LYS A 16 4.68 8.72 -10.04
CA LYS A 16 3.57 9.29 -10.82
C LYS A 16 3.54 8.77 -12.26
N SER A 17 4.70 8.67 -12.92
CA SER A 17 4.79 8.12 -14.27
C SER A 17 4.31 6.65 -14.35
N LEU A 18 4.68 5.84 -13.36
CA LEU A 18 4.33 4.41 -13.30
C LEU A 18 2.84 4.17 -13.07
N ILE A 19 2.18 5.03 -12.27
CA ILE A 19 0.75 4.88 -11.93
C ILE A 19 -0.20 5.53 -12.94
N LYS A 20 0.27 6.43 -13.83
CA LYS A 20 -0.55 7.11 -14.85
C LYS A 20 -1.50 6.19 -15.63
N PRO A 21 -1.06 5.01 -16.14
CA PRO A 21 -1.95 4.09 -16.86
C PRO A 21 -3.07 3.58 -15.97
N ALA A 22 -2.76 3.26 -14.71
CA ALA A 22 -3.73 2.80 -13.73
C ALA A 22 -4.73 3.91 -13.37
N LEU A 23 -4.28 5.15 -13.18
CA LEU A 23 -5.16 6.29 -12.89
C LEU A 23 -6.19 6.54 -14.01
N LYS A 24 -5.77 6.42 -15.28
CA LYS A 24 -6.69 6.53 -16.42
C LYS A 24 -7.76 5.45 -16.39
N ILE A 25 -7.39 4.24 -15.95
CA ILE A 25 -8.30 3.10 -15.90
C ILE A 25 -9.24 3.21 -14.70
N VAL A 26 -8.76 3.62 -13.52
CA VAL A 26 -9.60 3.88 -12.34
C VAL A 26 -10.65 4.96 -12.61
N ARG A 27 -10.32 5.98 -13.40
CA ARG A 27 -11.26 7.03 -13.82
C ARG A 27 -12.24 6.58 -14.92
N SER A 28 -11.97 5.47 -15.58
CA SER A 28 -12.89 4.84 -16.52
C SER A 28 -13.70 3.76 -15.80
N ASP A 29 -14.89 3.41 -16.29
CA ASP A 29 -15.75 2.37 -15.68
C ASP A 29 -15.21 0.93 -15.87
N ARG A 30 -13.88 0.79 -15.94
CA ARG A 30 -13.17 -0.47 -16.02
C ARG A 30 -13.08 -1.08 -14.62
N ARG A 31 -13.54 -2.32 -14.50
CA ARG A 31 -13.71 -3.00 -13.21
C ARG A 31 -12.44 -3.68 -12.65
N ARG A 32 -11.36 -3.80 -13.44
CA ARG A 32 -10.17 -4.57 -13.02
C ARG A 32 -8.87 -4.03 -13.60
N LEU A 33 -7.87 -3.95 -12.72
CA LEU A 33 -6.49 -3.62 -13.01
C LEU A 33 -5.59 -4.75 -12.49
N VAL A 34 -4.51 -5.04 -13.22
CA VAL A 34 -3.51 -6.02 -12.81
C VAL A 34 -2.13 -5.39 -12.93
N PHE A 35 -1.40 -5.37 -11.82
CA PHE A 35 0.01 -5.00 -11.80
C PHE A 35 0.85 -6.28 -11.72
N THR A 36 1.92 -6.34 -12.51
CA THR A 36 2.86 -7.46 -12.55
C THR A 36 4.27 -6.97 -12.30
N GLY A 37 5.13 -7.82 -11.73
CA GLY A 37 6.53 -7.46 -11.46
C GLY A 37 6.72 -6.53 -10.26
N LEU A 38 5.70 -6.35 -9.42
CA LEU A 38 5.83 -5.63 -8.15
C LEU A 38 6.42 -6.57 -7.09
N TRP A 39 7.65 -6.28 -6.67
CA TRP A 39 8.37 -7.03 -5.63
C TRP A 39 8.60 -6.17 -4.39
N GLY A 40 8.58 -6.82 -3.21
CA GLY A 40 8.80 -6.14 -1.93
C GLY A 40 7.85 -4.97 -1.70
N SER A 41 8.44 -3.83 -1.29
CA SER A 41 7.73 -2.59 -0.94
C SER A 41 7.15 -1.83 -2.14
N ALA A 42 7.43 -2.26 -3.38
CA ALA A 42 6.86 -1.66 -4.59
C ALA A 42 5.32 -1.74 -4.61
N LYS A 43 4.75 -2.78 -3.99
CA LYS A 43 3.29 -2.93 -3.84
C LYS A 43 2.70 -1.78 -3.02
N SER A 44 3.29 -1.49 -1.87
CA SER A 44 2.85 -0.40 -0.99
C SER A 44 3.11 0.97 -1.62
N ALA A 45 4.20 1.13 -2.36
CA ALA A 45 4.52 2.37 -3.09
C ALA A 45 3.44 2.71 -4.13
N VAL A 46 2.99 1.72 -4.92
CA VAL A 46 1.93 1.91 -5.91
C VAL A 46 0.63 2.33 -5.24
N ILE A 47 0.24 1.69 -4.14
CA ILE A 47 -0.99 2.04 -3.42
C ILE A 47 -0.88 3.44 -2.79
N ALA A 48 0.26 3.80 -2.20
CA ALA A 48 0.48 5.15 -1.66
C ALA A 48 0.33 6.24 -2.73
N GLY A 49 0.94 6.02 -3.92
CA GLY A 49 0.80 6.94 -5.05
C GLY A 49 -0.62 7.00 -5.62
N MET A 50 -1.32 5.86 -5.69
CA MET A 50 -2.72 5.84 -6.11
C MET A 50 -3.63 6.56 -5.12
N ALA A 51 -3.41 6.39 -3.81
CA ALA A 51 -4.12 7.12 -2.77
C ALA A 51 -3.88 8.64 -2.87
N GLU A 52 -2.63 9.06 -3.14
CA GLU A 52 -2.28 10.47 -3.35
C GLU A 52 -3.05 11.09 -4.52
N GLU A 53 -3.08 10.41 -5.66
CA GLU A 53 -3.56 10.96 -6.93
C GLU A 53 -5.07 10.81 -7.16
N THR A 54 -5.69 9.80 -6.55
CA THR A 54 -7.15 9.57 -6.67
C THR A 54 -7.92 10.18 -5.51
N ASN A 55 -7.28 10.33 -4.34
CA ASN A 55 -7.94 10.70 -3.08
C ASN A 55 -9.15 9.81 -2.74
N LEU A 56 -9.12 8.55 -3.20
CA LEU A 56 -10.12 7.53 -2.93
C LEU A 56 -9.67 6.62 -1.79
N PRO A 57 -10.60 6.07 -1.00
CA PRO A 57 -10.27 5.05 -0.01
C PRO A 57 -9.88 3.73 -0.70
N PHE A 58 -8.87 3.06 -0.16
CA PHE A 58 -8.42 1.74 -0.62
C PHE A 58 -8.62 0.70 0.47
N PHE A 59 -9.09 -0.48 0.09
CA PHE A 59 -9.09 -1.66 0.93
C PHE A 59 -8.09 -2.66 0.33
N VAL A 60 -7.06 -3.01 1.09
CA VAL A 60 -5.98 -3.90 0.65
C VAL A 60 -6.14 -5.24 1.34
N LEU A 61 -6.24 -6.29 0.52
CA LEU A 61 -6.24 -7.67 1.00
C LEU A 61 -4.90 -8.32 0.66
N THR A 62 -4.32 -9.01 1.64
CA THR A 62 -3.12 -9.83 1.45
C THR A 62 -3.43 -11.28 1.81
N ALA A 63 -2.54 -12.20 1.45
CA ALA A 63 -2.81 -13.63 1.62
C ALA A 63 -2.60 -14.11 3.08
N THR A 64 -1.77 -13.41 3.86
CA THR A 64 -1.41 -13.79 5.23
C THR A 64 -1.19 -12.56 6.10
N ASP A 65 -1.32 -12.70 7.41
CA ASP A 65 -1.15 -11.59 8.36
C ASP A 65 0.26 -11.01 8.32
N ALA A 66 1.28 -11.86 8.20
CA ALA A 66 2.66 -11.41 8.04
C ALA A 66 2.87 -10.56 6.77
N GLN A 67 2.16 -10.88 5.67
CA GLN A 67 2.19 -10.03 4.47
C GLN A 67 1.44 -8.73 4.66
N ALA A 68 0.32 -8.76 5.41
CA ALA A 68 -0.46 -7.57 5.73
C ALA A 68 0.38 -6.59 6.58
N GLU A 69 1.05 -7.09 7.61
CA GLU A 69 1.88 -6.28 8.50
C GLU A 69 3.09 -5.69 7.77
N ALA A 70 3.83 -6.51 7.02
CA ALA A 70 4.94 -6.02 6.20
C ALA A 70 4.48 -4.96 5.18
N PHE A 71 3.34 -5.20 4.52
CA PHE A 71 2.76 -4.23 3.59
C PHE A 71 2.36 -2.93 4.28
N TYR A 72 1.77 -3.00 5.47
CA TYR A 72 1.36 -1.85 6.27
C TYR A 72 2.56 -1.01 6.71
N GLN A 73 3.62 -1.63 7.23
CA GLN A 73 4.86 -0.94 7.60
C GLN A 73 5.48 -0.21 6.40
N ASP A 74 5.56 -0.89 5.26
CA ASP A 74 6.04 -0.29 4.00
C ASP A 74 5.13 0.87 3.55
N LEU A 75 3.81 0.73 3.69
CA LEU A 75 2.83 1.76 3.31
C LEU A 75 3.00 3.03 4.16
N ILE A 76 3.13 2.89 5.48
CA ILE A 76 3.39 4.03 6.38
C ILE A 76 4.68 4.75 5.98
N CYS A 77 5.73 3.99 5.66
CA CYS A 77 6.98 4.57 5.18
C CYS A 77 6.77 5.42 3.91
N TRP A 78 6.07 4.87 2.91
CA TRP A 78 5.79 5.59 1.67
C TRP A 78 4.87 6.80 1.85
N LEU A 79 3.82 6.69 2.66
CA LEU A 79 2.94 7.82 2.98
C LEU A 79 3.74 8.96 3.64
N THR A 80 4.60 8.61 4.61
CA THR A 80 5.50 9.56 5.27
C THR A 80 6.44 10.24 4.27
N LEU A 81 7.05 9.47 3.35
CA LEU A 81 7.93 10.00 2.30
C LEU A 81 7.20 10.94 1.33
N LEU A 82 5.90 10.71 1.11
CA LEU A 82 5.03 11.56 0.28
C LEU A 82 4.40 12.73 1.07
N GLY A 83 4.74 12.90 2.34
CA GLY A 83 4.22 13.98 3.20
C GLY A 83 2.76 13.80 3.60
N ARG A 84 2.22 12.59 3.51
CA ARG A 84 0.88 12.23 4.01
C ARG A 84 0.98 11.74 5.46
N PRO A 85 0.02 12.07 6.33
CA PRO A 85 0.06 11.58 7.69
C PRO A 85 -0.27 10.07 7.74
N ALA A 86 0.34 9.39 8.71
CA ALA A 86 0.28 7.93 8.85
C ALA A 86 -1.11 7.42 9.28
N ASP A 87 -1.93 8.28 9.88
CA ASP A 87 -3.31 8.02 10.30
C ASP A 87 -4.28 7.73 9.13
N HIS A 88 -3.86 7.98 7.89
CA HIS A 88 -4.60 7.60 6.68
C HIS A 88 -4.57 6.09 6.39
N ALA A 89 -3.73 5.32 7.08
CA ALA A 89 -3.70 3.88 6.96
C ALA A 89 -4.12 3.24 8.29
N ILE A 90 -5.03 2.27 8.20
CA ILE A 90 -5.50 1.48 9.34
C ILE A 90 -5.13 0.04 9.07
N PHE A 91 -4.51 -0.60 10.06
CA PHE A 91 -4.25 -2.03 10.05
C PHE A 91 -5.40 -2.76 10.75
N PHE A 92 -6.03 -3.71 10.06
CA PHE A 92 -7.06 -4.57 10.65
C PHE A 92 -6.42 -5.92 10.99
N PRO A 93 -6.12 -6.18 12.28
CA PRO A 93 -5.47 -7.42 12.68
C PRO A 93 -6.43 -8.61 12.48
N SER A 94 -5.86 -9.78 12.19
CA SER A 94 -6.58 -11.04 12.27
C SER A 94 -6.98 -11.32 13.71
N THR A 95 -8.16 -11.92 13.92
CA THR A 95 -8.50 -12.51 15.22
C THR A 95 -7.57 -13.69 15.47
N GLU A 96 -6.87 -13.71 16.61
CA GLU A 96 -5.99 -14.82 17.01
C GLU A 96 -6.73 -16.15 17.19
N THR A 97 -8.05 -16.10 17.29
CA THR A 97 -8.92 -17.27 17.44
C THR A 97 -9.61 -17.59 16.13
N LEU A 98 -9.72 -18.88 15.83
CA LEU A 98 -10.47 -19.35 14.69
C LEU A 98 -11.96 -19.03 14.90
N PRO A 99 -12.73 -18.77 13.83
CA PRO A 99 -14.17 -18.76 13.95
C PRO A 99 -14.60 -20.10 14.55
N TYR A 100 -15.39 -20.04 15.64
CA TYR A 100 -15.90 -21.17 16.44
C TYR A 100 -14.98 -21.75 17.53
N GLU A 101 -13.83 -21.14 17.81
CA GLU A 101 -13.10 -21.46 19.05
C GLU A 101 -13.85 -20.91 20.28
N LEU A 102 -13.98 -21.74 21.32
CA LEU A 102 -14.66 -21.39 22.58
C LEU A 102 -13.88 -20.37 23.43
N THR A 103 -12.70 -19.97 22.97
CA THR A 103 -11.87 -18.92 23.57
C THR A 103 -12.20 -17.58 22.95
N SER A 104 -12.62 -16.62 23.77
CA SER A 104 -12.77 -15.23 23.35
C SER A 104 -11.44 -14.68 22.83
N PRO A 105 -11.43 -13.91 21.73
CA PRO A 105 -10.22 -13.22 21.30
C PRO A 105 -9.73 -12.24 22.39
N HIS A 106 -8.43 -11.92 22.35
CA HIS A 106 -7.83 -10.97 23.29
C HIS A 106 -8.58 -9.63 23.24
N PRO A 107 -8.85 -8.96 24.38
CA PRO A 107 -9.65 -7.72 24.42
C PRO A 107 -9.06 -6.59 23.57
N ASP A 108 -7.75 -6.56 23.35
CA ASP A 108 -7.10 -5.57 22.48
C ASP A 108 -7.42 -5.75 20.98
N LEU A 109 -8.09 -6.85 20.59
CA LEU A 109 -8.53 -7.14 19.22
C LEU A 109 -10.01 -6.82 18.96
N ILE A 110 -10.75 -6.33 19.98
CA ILE A 110 -12.21 -6.06 19.92
C ILE A 110 -12.49 -4.55 19.95
#